data_AF-A0A2X2BLM1-F1
#
_entry.id   AF-A0A2X2BLM1-F1
#
_cell.length_a   1.000
_cell.length_b   1.000
_cell.length_c   1.000
_cell.angle_alpha   90.00
_cell.angle_beta   90.00
_cell.angle_gamma   90.00
#
_symmetry.space_group_name_H-M   'P 1'
#
loop_
_entity.id
_entity.type
_entity.pdbx_description
1 polymer ?
#
loop_
_entity_poly.entity_id
_entity_poly.type
_entity_poly.pdbx_seq_one_letter_code
_entity_poly.pdbx_strand_id
1 'polypeptide(L)'
;MLTFLKKKVDAIFRAAALAAADARIPLAKLAVEESGMGIVEDKVIKNHFASEYIYNAYKDEKTCGILSEDLTYGTITIAEPIGIICGIVPTTNPTSTRYF
;
A
#
# COMPACT_ATOMS: atom_id res chain seq x y z
N MET A 1 13.92 18.13 3.79
CA MET A 1 13.31 17.54 5.00
C MET A 1 11.83 17.29 4.73
N LEU A 2 11.38 16.02 4.82
CA LEU A 2 9.98 15.68 4.55
C LEU A 2 9.04 16.47 5.47
N THR A 3 8.15 17.24 4.84
CA THR A 3 7.28 18.22 5.51
C THR A 3 5.85 17.68 5.69
N PHE A 4 5.67 16.36 5.69
CA PHE A 4 4.36 15.75 5.87
C PHE A 4 4.20 15.23 7.30
N LEU A 5 3.23 15.81 8.01
CA LEU A 5 2.79 15.30 9.30
C LEU A 5 2.21 13.89 9.11
N LYS A 6 2.47 12.97 10.04
CA LYS A 6 1.91 11.60 10.05
C LYS A 6 0.41 11.59 9.73
N LYS A 7 -0.37 12.51 10.29
CA LYS A 7 -1.80 12.68 10.01
C LYS A 7 -2.14 12.90 8.53
N LYS A 8 -1.30 13.64 7.78
CA LYS A 8 -1.47 13.83 6.33
C LYS A 8 -1.15 12.55 5.57
N VAL A 9 -0.08 11.84 5.95
CA VAL A 9 0.28 10.54 5.35
C VAL A 9 -0.84 9.53 5.56
N ASP A 10 -1.39 9.45 6.77
CA ASP A 10 -2.47 8.52 7.12
C ASP A 10 -3.77 8.83 6.37
N ALA A 11 -4.08 10.12 6.17
CA ALA A 11 -5.21 10.54 5.38
C ALA A 11 -5.08 10.11 3.90
N ILE A 12 -3.87 10.27 3.33
CA ILE A 12 -3.58 9.82 1.95
C ILE A 12 -3.67 8.29 1.87
N PHE A 13 -3.07 7.58 2.83
CA PHE A 13 -3.07 6.12 2.87
C PHE A 13 -4.50 5.56 2.92
N ARG A 14 -5.35 6.13 3.79
CA ARG A 14 -6.76 5.75 3.88
C ARG A 14 -7.52 6.02 2.59
N ALA A 15 -7.36 7.20 2.00
CA ALA A 15 -8.06 7.57 0.77
C ALA A 15 -7.67 6.66 -0.40
N ALA A 16 -6.38 6.35 -0.55
CA ALA A 16 -5.87 5.46 -1.58
C ALA A 16 -6.40 4.02 -1.41
N ALA A 17 -6.37 3.49 -0.19
CA ALA A 17 -6.87 2.15 0.11
C ALA A 17 -8.38 2.01 -0.19
N LEU A 18 -9.18 3.01 0.18
CA LEU A 18 -10.63 3.02 -0.11
C LEU A 18 -10.89 3.08 -1.63
N ALA A 19 -10.20 3.95 -2.35
CA ALA A 19 -10.36 4.04 -3.81
C ALA A 19 -9.97 2.74 -4.53
N ALA A 20 -8.91 2.07 -4.06
CA ALA A 20 -8.51 0.76 -4.58
C ALA A 20 -9.56 -0.33 -4.27
N ALA A 21 -10.12 -0.33 -3.07
CA ALA A 21 -11.18 -1.24 -2.67
C ALA A 21 -12.45 -1.06 -3.51
N ASP A 22 -12.87 0.18 -3.76
CA ASP A 22 -14.04 0.51 -4.57
C ASP A 22 -13.86 0.10 -6.04
N ALA A 23 -12.64 0.26 -6.57
CA ALA A 23 -12.30 -0.08 -7.94
C ALA A 23 -11.97 -1.57 -8.18
N ARG A 24 -12.10 -2.45 -7.17
CA ARG A 24 -11.69 -3.87 -7.25
C ARG A 24 -12.34 -4.64 -8.40
N ILE A 25 -13.63 -4.44 -8.66
CA ILE A 25 -14.41 -5.13 -9.70
C ILE A 25 -14.03 -4.64 -11.11
N PRO A 26 -14.09 -3.33 -11.43
CA PRO A 26 -13.73 -2.87 -12.76
C PRO A 26 -12.28 -3.21 -13.12
N LEU A 27 -11.35 -3.12 -12.15
CA LEU A 27 -9.95 -3.44 -12.40
C LEU A 27 -9.68 -4.94 -12.54
N ALA A 28 -10.41 -5.79 -11.82
CA ALA A 28 -10.34 -7.24 -12.03
C ALA A 28 -10.82 -7.65 -13.43
N LYS A 29 -11.92 -7.05 -13.91
CA LYS A 29 -12.44 -7.29 -15.27
C LYS A 29 -11.44 -6.86 -16.34
N LEU A 30 -10.91 -5.64 -16.22
CA LEU A 30 -9.90 -5.12 -17.14
C LEU A 30 -8.67 -6.02 -17.19
N ALA A 31 -8.19 -6.49 -16.03
CA ALA A 31 -7.03 -7.38 -15.97
C ALA A 31 -7.28 -8.73 -16.66
N VAL A 32 -8.47 -9.32 -16.57
CA VAL A 32 -8.80 -10.57 -17.29
C VAL A 32 -8.95 -10.30 -18.78
N GLU A 33 -9.62 -9.21 -19.16
CA GLU A 33 -9.84 -8.82 -20.56
C GLU A 33 -8.52 -8.55 -21.30
N GLU A 34 -7.61 -7.81 -20.68
CA GLU A 34 -6.33 -7.45 -21.28
C GLU A 34 -5.33 -8.62 -21.30
N SER A 35 -5.22 -9.37 -20.19
CA SER A 35 -4.24 -10.46 -20.10
C SER A 35 -4.72 -11.78 -20.71
N GLY A 36 -6.03 -11.96 -20.88
CA GLY A 36 -6.63 -13.25 -21.24
C GLY A 36 -6.47 -14.34 -20.17
N MET A 37 -6.08 -13.98 -18.95
CA MET A 37 -5.69 -14.94 -17.90
C MET A 37 -6.42 -14.72 -16.57
N GLY A 38 -6.83 -15.83 -15.95
CA GLY A 38 -7.40 -15.89 -14.61
C GLY A 38 -8.93 -15.72 -14.57
N ILE A 39 -9.47 -15.74 -13.34
CA ILE A 39 -10.90 -15.64 -13.06
C ILE A 39 -11.17 -14.27 -12.42
N VAL A 40 -12.24 -13.60 -12.83
CA VAL A 40 -12.57 -12.24 -12.36
C VAL A 40 -12.78 -12.25 -10.85
N GLU A 41 -13.52 -13.22 -10.33
CA GLU A 41 -13.84 -13.40 -8.91
C GLU A 41 -12.57 -13.51 -8.06
N ASP A 42 -11.60 -14.34 -8.49
CA ASP A 42 -10.33 -14.50 -7.79
C ASP A 42 -9.51 -13.20 -7.80
N LYS A 43 -9.51 -12.49 -8.94
CA LYS A 43 -8.83 -11.18 -9.03
C LYS A 43 -9.52 -10.11 -8.18
N VAL A 44 -10.84 -10.16 -8.01
CA VAL A 44 -11.56 -9.27 -7.08
C VAL A 44 -11.13 -9.52 -5.63
N ILE A 45 -11.01 -10.79 -5.22
CA ILE A 45 -10.53 -11.15 -3.87
C ILE A 45 -9.10 -10.66 -3.66
N LYS A 46 -8.21 -10.88 -4.64
CA LYS A 46 -6.81 -10.39 -4.58
C LYS A 46 -6.73 -8.87 -4.50
N ASN A 47 -7.55 -8.16 -5.29
CA ASN A 47 -7.61 -6.71 -5.25
C ASN A 47 -8.09 -6.19 -3.89
N HIS A 48 -9.12 -6.82 -3.32
CA HIS A 48 -9.64 -6.47 -1.99
C HIS A 48 -8.62 -6.75 -0.87
N PHE A 49 -7.89 -7.86 -0.95
CA PHE A 49 -6.80 -8.17 -0.03
C PHE A 49 -5.71 -7.09 -0.11
N ALA A 50 -5.24 -6.77 -1.31
CA ALA A 50 -4.17 -5.78 -1.46
C ALA A 50 -4.58 -4.35 -1.05
N SER A 51 -5.88 -4.02 -1.01
CA SER A 51 -6.36 -2.72 -0.55
C SER A 51 -6.69 -2.67 0.94
N GLU A 52 -7.69 -3.45 1.40
CA GLU A 52 -8.20 -3.33 2.76
C GLU A 52 -7.36 -4.06 3.79
N TYR A 53 -6.80 -5.23 3.43
CA TYR A 53 -6.00 -6.00 4.37
C TYR A 53 -4.68 -5.28 4.67
N ILE A 54 -4.01 -4.77 3.64
CA ILE A 54 -2.78 -3.97 3.79
C ILE A 54 -3.04 -2.69 4.58
N TYR A 55 -4.13 -1.99 4.29
CA TYR A 55 -4.52 -0.82 5.08
C TYR A 55 -4.71 -1.17 6.56
N ASN A 56 -5.47 -2.23 6.86
CA ASN A 56 -5.72 -2.61 8.25
C ASN A 56 -4.46 -3.11 8.98
N ALA A 57 -3.52 -3.75 8.28
CA ALA A 57 -2.26 -4.19 8.85
C ALA A 57 -1.34 -3.01 9.24
N TYR A 58 -1.29 -1.96 8.42
CA TYR A 58 -0.27 -0.92 8.53
C TYR A 58 -0.77 0.47 8.95
N LYS A 59 -2.09 0.68 9.09
CA LYS A 59 -2.67 2.00 9.44
C LYS A 59 -2.08 2.64 10.72
N ASP A 60 -1.73 1.82 11.70
CA ASP A 60 -1.26 2.28 13.01
C ASP A 60 0.27 2.22 13.14
N GLU A 61 0.99 1.77 12.09
CA GLU A 61 2.44 1.69 12.11
C GLU A 61 3.07 3.10 12.05
N LYS A 62 4.10 3.32 12.88
CA LYS A 62 4.87 4.57 12.86
C LYS A 62 5.86 4.54 11.71
N THR A 63 5.66 5.43 10.75
CA THR A 63 6.49 5.53 9.53
C THR A 63 7.14 6.91 9.34
N CYS A 64 6.98 7.82 10.31
CA CYS A 64 7.51 9.19 10.24
C CYS A 64 8.09 9.60 11.59
N GLY A 65 9.26 10.25 11.58
CA GLY A 65 9.88 10.81 12.78
C GLY A 65 10.55 9.75 13.66
N ILE A 66 10.58 9.99 14.97
CA ILE A 66 11.26 9.10 15.94
C ILE A 66 10.43 7.82 16.12
N LEU A 67 11.05 6.68 15.82
CA LEU A 67 10.48 5.34 16.00
C LEU A 67 10.70 4.82 17.42
N SER A 68 11.91 4.99 17.93
CA SER A 68 12.31 4.56 19.27
C SER A 68 13.38 5.48 19.84
N GLU A 69 13.40 5.61 21.16
CA GLU A 69 14.42 6.33 21.91
C GLU A 69 14.91 5.42 23.03
N ASP A 70 16.21 5.23 23.12
CA ASP A 70 16.87 4.47 24.18
C ASP A 70 17.67 5.43 25.06
N LEU A 71 17.10 5.75 26.22
CA LEU A 71 17.71 6.66 27.20
C LEU A 71 18.93 6.04 27.91
N THR A 72 19.07 4.72 27.89
CA THR A 72 20.18 4.02 28.57
C THR A 72 21.47 4.15 27.77
N TYR A 73 21.36 4.03 26.44
CA TYR A 73 22.48 4.17 25.52
C TYR A 73 22.53 5.54 24.83
N GLY A 74 21.54 6.40 25.06
CA GLY A 74 21.46 7.74 24.48
C GLY A 74 21.23 7.73 22.95
N THR A 75 20.55 6.71 22.42
CA THR A 75 20.34 6.54 20.97
C THR A 75 18.89 6.81 20.58
N ILE A 76 18.70 7.37 19.39
CA ILE A 76 17.38 7.61 18.79
C ILE A 76 17.33 6.97 17.40
N THR A 77 16.21 6.32 17.10
CA THR A 77 15.94 5.75 15.77
C THR A 77 14.92 6.64 15.07
N ILE A 78 15.26 7.17 13.91
CA ILE A 78 14.40 8.06 13.12
C ILE A 78 14.06 7.38 11.79
N ALA A 79 12.78 7.37 11.41
CA ALA A 79 12.32 6.90 10.12
C ALA A 79 12.67 7.90 9.02
N GLU A 80 13.39 7.44 8.01
CA GLU A 80 13.69 8.18 6.79
C GLU A 80 13.23 7.35 5.58
N PRO A 81 12.48 7.94 4.63
CA PRO A 81 12.10 7.21 3.42
C PRO A 81 13.33 6.98 2.53
N ILE A 82 13.39 5.79 1.95
CA ILE A 82 14.47 5.39 1.01
C ILE A 82 14.53 6.32 -0.22
N GLY A 83 13.40 6.90 -0.63
CA GLY A 83 13.29 7.79 -1.78
C GLY A 83 12.41 7.20 -2.87
N ILE A 84 12.93 7.12 -4.09
CA ILE A 84 12.20 6.62 -5.26
C ILE A 84 12.30 5.10 -5.32
N ILE A 85 11.15 4.43 -5.50
CA ILE A 85 11.06 2.98 -5.65
C ILE A 85 10.66 2.62 -7.08
N CYS A 86 11.36 1.68 -7.70
CA CYS A 86 10.99 1.10 -8.99
C CYS A 86 10.21 -0.21 -8.76
N GLY A 87 8.90 -0.19 -9.02
CA GLY A 87 8.02 -1.35 -8.87
C GLY A 87 7.85 -2.10 -10.19
N ILE A 88 8.39 -3.30 -10.30
CA ILE A 88 8.19 -4.19 -11.46
C ILE A 88 6.91 -4.98 -11.24
N VAL A 89 5.97 -4.87 -12.19
CA VAL A 89 4.64 -5.51 -12.09
C VAL A 89 4.57 -6.71 -13.06
N PRO A 90 4.24 -7.92 -12.59
CA PRO A 90 4.12 -9.10 -13.45
C PRO A 90 2.73 -9.21 -14.09
N THR A 91 2.67 -9.84 -15.27
CA THR A 91 1.42 -10.08 -16.03
C THR A 91 0.42 -10.98 -15.27
N THR A 92 0.87 -11.81 -14.34
CA THR A 92 -0.02 -12.71 -13.58
C THR A 92 -0.91 -11.96 -12.58
N ASN A 93 -0.43 -10.85 -12.03
CA ASN A 93 -1.12 -10.06 -11.01
C ASN A 93 -0.96 -8.54 -11.25
N PRO A 94 -1.45 -8.01 -12.39
CA PRO A 94 -1.12 -6.65 -12.83
C PRO A 94 -1.74 -5.56 -11.95
N THR A 95 -2.93 -5.81 -11.38
CA THR A 95 -3.66 -4.84 -10.55
C THR A 95 -3.30 -4.94 -9.08
N SER A 96 -3.30 -6.16 -8.52
CA SER A 96 -3.04 -6.36 -7.09
C SER A 96 -1.61 -6.02 -6.69
N THR A 97 -0.62 -6.29 -7.55
CA THR A 97 0.78 -5.89 -7.29
C THR A 97 0.98 -4.38 -7.39
N ARG A 98 0.11 -3.66 -8.11
CA ARG A 98 0.16 -2.19 -8.15
C ARG A 98 -0.49 -1.52 -6.93
N TYR A 99 -1.33 -2.22 -6.19
CA TYR A 99 -1.87 -1.72 -4.91
C TYR A 99 -0.89 -1.85 -3.74
N PHE A 100 0.09 -2.75 -3.87
CA PHE A 100 1.24 -2.86 -2.97
C PHE A 100 2.25 -1.73 -3.25
#